data_AF-A0A554MB49-F1
#
_entry.id   AF-A0A554MB49-F1
#
_cell.length_a   1.000
_cell.length_b   1.000
_cell.length_c   1.000
_cell.angle_alpha   90.00
_cell.angle_beta   90.00
_cell.angle_gamma   90.00
#
_symmetry.space_group_name_H-M   'P 1'
#
loop_
_entity.id
_entity.type
_entity.pdbx_description
1 polymer ?
#
loop_
_entity_poly.entity_id
_entity_poly.type
_entity_poly.pdbx_seq_one_letter_code
_entity_poly.pdbx_strand_id
1 'polypeptide(L)'
;MQTFSVPNIRSKKTILALGAESAGNFSIFKNGIIHFSQNFGDLLKEVNFTKYETELNKYLKNKKIKPDVILTDLHPDFKTTRLGIELSKKYKAKHIQVQHHIAHIFSQLGKNMIISNFQFFRPRRTSLGLAISKQFSNSNVQIPNLFYGIALDGTGYGTDGKIWGGECFAISNFQFFRPRRTSLGLAISKQFSNSNDKIFKQKMRIERIGHLENQIMIGGELAIREPARILISILDKFSIFNFKFSNNDKIYKFKNKKDFIFHFVKKYYSRNQFELLYNQLEQNFNCIETSSTGRILDAVSLLLGFCKNERKSKHQATYLLEINSSAPYTDLKPKINIIKNNSILNTTFLFEYLIKNINKDKKRLAATAQLYIAQGLHEIIKKHSLVIPAEAGIQKSSKLPPIILSGGISNNKIISQYFSKQNKKAGISISETPAIPRGDAGLSFGQIVYYLGF
;
A
#
# COMPACT_ATOMS: atom_id res chain seq x y z
N MET A 1 19.73 -15.28 11.04
CA MET A 1 18.37 -14.71 11.05
C MET A 1 18.28 -13.69 12.15
N GLN A 2 17.64 -12.56 11.88
CA GLN A 2 17.31 -11.60 12.93
C GLN A 2 16.16 -12.15 13.78
N THR A 3 16.13 -11.84 15.07
CA THR A 3 15.09 -12.32 15.98
C THR A 3 14.36 -11.16 16.63
N PHE A 4 13.05 -11.31 16.80
CA PHE A 4 12.17 -10.33 17.42
C PHE A 4 11.34 -11.02 18.50
N SER A 5 11.49 -10.57 19.75
CA SER A 5 10.75 -11.13 20.88
C SER A 5 9.35 -10.54 20.94
N VAL A 6 8.37 -11.42 21.13
CA VAL A 6 6.93 -11.14 21.17
C VAL A 6 6.32 -11.91 22.36
N PRO A 7 6.83 -11.70 23.59
CA PRO A 7 6.66 -12.64 24.70
C PRO A 7 5.22 -12.75 25.20
N ASN A 8 4.38 -11.75 24.95
CA ASN A 8 2.99 -11.72 25.42
C ASN A 8 2.02 -12.50 24.53
N ILE A 9 2.48 -13.05 23.39
CA ILE A 9 1.66 -13.89 22.54
C ILE A 9 1.80 -15.36 22.94
N ARG A 10 0.77 -15.86 23.64
CA ARG A 10 0.67 -17.26 24.09
C ARG A 10 0.15 -18.19 22.96
N SER A 11 0.74 -18.11 21.77
CA SER A 11 0.47 -19.10 20.72
C SER A 11 1.44 -20.26 20.85
N LYS A 12 0.91 -21.47 21.07
CA LYS A 12 1.68 -22.72 21.02
C LYS A 12 1.98 -23.18 19.57
N LYS A 13 1.36 -22.54 18.57
CA LYS A 13 1.52 -22.90 17.16
C LYS A 13 2.83 -22.32 16.60
N THR A 14 3.53 -23.14 15.81
CA THR A 14 4.63 -22.71 14.96
C THR A 14 4.10 -22.25 13.61
N ILE A 15 4.43 -21.03 13.20
CA ILE A 15 3.91 -20.42 11.98
C ILE A 15 5.06 -20.11 11.04
N LEU A 16 4.94 -20.51 9.78
CA LEU A 16 5.86 -20.16 8.70
C LEU A 16 5.17 -19.16 7.77
N ALA A 17 5.86 -18.09 7.40
CA ALA A 17 5.40 -17.11 6.44
C ALA A 17 6.42 -16.96 5.31
N LEU A 18 5.97 -17.09 4.06
CA LEU A 18 6.87 -17.16 2.90
C LEU A 18 7.11 -15.80 2.21
N GLY A 19 6.31 -14.77 2.52
CA GLY A 19 6.49 -13.44 1.95
C GLY A 19 6.15 -13.34 0.47
N ALA A 20 6.68 -12.30 -0.18
CA ALA A 20 6.49 -12.03 -1.60
C ALA A 20 7.57 -12.71 -2.44
N GLU A 21 7.38 -12.78 -3.77
CA GLU A 21 8.41 -13.27 -4.68
C GLU A 21 9.40 -12.17 -5.12
N SER A 22 8.95 -10.91 -5.21
CA SER A 22 9.77 -9.78 -5.66
C SER A 22 10.90 -9.39 -4.70
N ALA A 23 10.80 -9.80 -3.43
CA ALA A 23 11.87 -9.75 -2.46
C ALA A 23 11.73 -10.93 -1.49
N GLY A 24 12.59 -11.93 -1.68
CA GLY A 24 12.53 -13.19 -0.98
C GLY A 24 12.98 -13.07 0.47
N ASN A 25 12.01 -12.98 1.38
CA ASN A 25 12.24 -13.10 2.82
C ASN A 25 11.18 -14.05 3.39
N PHE A 26 11.57 -14.98 4.23
CA PHE A 26 10.65 -15.80 5.01
C PHE A 26 10.78 -15.51 6.50
N SER A 27 9.71 -15.79 7.24
CA SER A 27 9.66 -15.60 8.68
C SER A 27 9.10 -16.84 9.37
N ILE A 28 9.57 -17.14 10.57
CA ILE A 28 9.06 -18.23 11.40
C ILE A 28 8.76 -17.72 12.80
N PHE A 29 7.54 -17.95 13.29
CA PHE A 29 7.18 -17.70 14.69
C PHE A 29 7.21 -19.01 15.47
N LYS A 30 7.92 -19.03 16.59
CA LYS A 30 7.96 -20.14 17.54
C LYS A 30 8.22 -19.61 18.95
N ASN A 31 7.43 -20.07 19.93
CA ASN A 31 7.62 -19.77 21.37
C ASN A 31 7.77 -18.27 21.67
N GLY A 32 6.93 -17.43 21.07
CA GLY A 32 6.97 -15.98 21.29
C GLY A 32 8.12 -15.27 20.59
N ILE A 33 8.83 -15.90 19.65
CA ILE A 33 9.93 -15.29 18.89
C ILE A 33 9.64 -15.38 17.40
N ILE A 34 9.79 -14.25 16.70
CA ILE A 34 9.79 -14.20 15.23
C ILE A 34 11.25 -14.25 14.74
N HIS A 35 11.58 -15.25 13.95
CA HIS A 35 12.83 -15.38 13.22
C HIS A 35 12.63 -14.85 11.81
N PHE A 36 13.35 -13.79 11.45
CA PHE A 36 13.28 -13.15 10.14
C PHE A 36 14.53 -13.48 9.31
N SER A 37 14.32 -13.99 8.09
CA SER A 37 15.42 -14.38 7.21
C SER A 37 16.19 -13.17 6.67
N GLN A 38 17.39 -13.43 6.16
CA GLN A 38 18.05 -12.50 5.24
C GLN A 38 17.21 -12.33 3.95
N ASN A 39 17.52 -11.28 3.18
CA ASN A 39 16.91 -11.05 1.88
C ASN A 39 17.62 -11.88 0.80
N PHE A 40 16.87 -12.70 0.08
CA PHE A 40 17.34 -13.55 -1.03
C PHE A 40 17.20 -12.88 -2.41
N GLY A 41 16.73 -11.64 -2.46
CA GLY A 41 16.53 -10.89 -3.70
C GLY A 41 15.25 -11.28 -4.44
N ASP A 42 15.20 -10.94 -5.72
CA ASP A 42 14.05 -11.23 -6.59
C ASP A 42 13.97 -12.74 -6.90
N LEU A 43 12.94 -13.42 -6.38
CA LEU A 43 12.72 -14.86 -6.51
C LEU A 43 12.17 -15.25 -7.88
N LEU A 44 11.85 -14.31 -8.76
CA LEU A 44 11.61 -14.62 -10.18
C LEU A 44 12.86 -15.21 -10.82
N LYS A 45 14.05 -14.83 -10.35
CA LYS A 45 15.32 -15.44 -10.77
C LYS A 45 15.49 -16.80 -10.11
N GLU A 46 15.60 -17.87 -10.90
CA GLU A 46 15.72 -19.24 -10.37
C GLU A 46 16.87 -19.40 -9.37
N VAL A 47 18.04 -18.80 -9.64
CA VAL A 47 19.19 -18.84 -8.74
C VAL A 47 18.85 -18.33 -7.34
N ASN A 48 18.01 -17.30 -7.24
CA ASN A 48 17.58 -16.75 -5.95
C ASN A 48 16.54 -17.65 -5.29
N PHE A 49 15.60 -18.19 -6.06
CA PHE A 49 14.56 -19.10 -5.56
C PHE A 49 15.15 -20.40 -5.00
N THR A 50 16.07 -21.03 -5.72
CA THR A 50 16.75 -22.25 -5.24
C THR A 50 17.52 -21.99 -3.94
N LYS A 51 18.22 -20.85 -3.82
CA LYS A 51 18.91 -20.46 -2.58
C LYS A 51 17.94 -20.24 -1.43
N TYR A 52 16.84 -19.53 -1.70
CA TYR A 52 15.77 -19.29 -0.72
C TYR A 52 15.19 -20.62 -0.20
N GLU A 53 14.82 -21.52 -1.10
CA GLU A 53 14.22 -22.81 -0.76
C GLU A 53 15.20 -23.71 0.02
N THR A 54 16.45 -23.76 -0.42
CA THR A 54 17.51 -24.54 0.23
C THR A 54 17.71 -24.09 1.67
N GLU A 55 17.85 -22.78 1.90
CA GLU A 55 18.07 -22.24 3.25
C GLU A 55 16.82 -22.36 4.13
N LEU A 56 15.61 -22.22 3.57
CA LEU A 56 14.37 -22.51 4.29
C LEU A 56 14.31 -23.97 4.75
N ASN A 57 14.50 -24.92 3.83
CA ASN A 57 14.46 -26.35 4.14
C ASN A 57 15.53 -26.75 5.16
N LYS A 58 16.76 -26.24 5.00
CA LYS A 58 17.87 -26.42 5.95
C LYS A 58 17.52 -25.89 7.33
N TYR A 59 16.93 -24.70 7.42
CA TYR A 59 16.52 -24.11 8.69
C TYR A 59 15.44 -24.95 9.39
N LEU A 60 14.41 -25.36 8.66
CA LEU A 60 13.33 -26.20 9.18
C LEU A 60 13.87 -27.55 9.70
N LYS A 61 14.76 -28.20 8.93
CA LYS A 61 15.39 -29.48 9.31
C LYS A 61 16.26 -29.35 10.54
N ASN A 62 17.21 -28.40 10.53
CA ASN A 62 18.19 -28.25 11.61
C ASN A 62 17.55 -27.87 12.95
N LYS A 63 16.49 -27.07 12.93
CA LYS A 63 15.74 -26.67 14.13
C LYS A 63 14.60 -27.62 14.48
N LYS A 64 14.45 -28.74 13.75
CA LYS A 64 13.37 -29.72 13.88
C LYS A 64 11.99 -29.03 13.95
N ILE A 65 11.79 -28.03 13.10
CA ILE A 65 10.57 -27.24 13.04
C ILE A 65 9.56 -27.94 12.12
N LYS A 66 8.36 -28.16 12.65
CA LYS A 66 7.18 -28.60 11.90
C LYS A 66 6.14 -27.47 11.99
N PRO A 67 5.93 -26.67 10.93
CA PRO A 67 4.93 -25.60 10.96
C PRO A 67 3.52 -26.17 11.14
N ASP A 68 2.74 -25.58 12.03
CA ASP A 68 1.29 -25.86 12.17
C ASP A 68 0.47 -25.02 11.18
N VAL A 69 1.03 -23.88 10.76
CA VAL A 69 0.40 -22.90 9.88
C VAL A 69 1.43 -22.38 8.89
N ILE A 70 1.02 -22.26 7.62
CA ILE A 70 1.84 -21.68 6.55
C ILE A 70 1.07 -20.51 5.92
N LEU A 71 1.72 -19.35 5.90
CA LEU A 71 1.20 -18.10 5.38
C LEU A 71 1.87 -17.76 4.05
N THR A 72 1.08 -17.38 3.06
CA THR A 72 1.57 -16.92 1.75
C THR A 72 0.86 -15.63 1.34
N ASP A 73 1.32 -15.03 0.25
CA ASP A 73 0.57 -13.96 -0.41
C ASP A 73 -0.76 -14.50 -0.97
N LEU A 74 -1.69 -13.59 -1.25
CA LEU A 74 -2.95 -13.85 -1.92
C LEU A 74 -2.76 -14.17 -3.41
N HIS A 75 -1.67 -13.72 -4.02
CA HIS A 75 -1.38 -14.01 -5.43
C HIS A 75 -1.24 -15.54 -5.65
N PRO A 76 -2.07 -16.16 -6.51
CA PRO A 76 -2.10 -17.61 -6.67
C PRO A 76 -0.84 -18.17 -7.35
N ASP A 77 -0.26 -17.40 -8.30
CA ASP A 77 0.85 -17.89 -9.13
C ASP A 77 2.25 -17.61 -8.59
N PHE A 78 2.39 -16.93 -7.44
CA PHE A 78 3.72 -16.69 -6.89
C PHE A 78 4.42 -18.01 -6.58
N LYS A 79 5.73 -18.08 -6.87
CA LYS A 79 6.54 -19.26 -6.52
C LYS A 79 6.48 -19.58 -5.03
N THR A 80 6.45 -18.54 -4.18
CA THR A 80 6.29 -18.68 -2.72
C THR A 80 4.91 -19.23 -2.34
N THR A 81 3.84 -18.86 -3.06
CA THR A 81 2.50 -19.41 -2.85
C THR A 81 2.45 -20.90 -3.20
N ARG A 82 2.99 -21.29 -4.36
CA ARG A 82 3.08 -22.70 -4.80
C ARG A 82 3.88 -23.55 -3.82
N LEU A 83 5.06 -23.07 -3.41
CA LEU A 83 5.87 -23.71 -2.37
C LEU A 83 5.11 -23.84 -1.04
N GLY A 84 4.34 -22.83 -0.64
CA GLY A 84 3.52 -22.87 0.57
C GLY A 84 2.45 -23.96 0.54
N ILE A 85 1.83 -24.17 -0.62
CA ILE A 85 0.86 -25.26 -0.84
C ILE A 85 1.54 -26.62 -0.68
N GLU A 86 2.71 -26.82 -1.30
CA GLU A 86 3.48 -28.07 -1.19
C GLU A 86 3.92 -28.35 0.25
N LEU A 87 4.48 -27.36 0.93
CA LEU A 87 4.89 -27.48 2.33
C LEU A 87 3.68 -27.75 3.23
N SER A 88 2.51 -27.18 2.92
CA SER A 88 1.30 -27.41 3.74
C SER A 88 0.86 -28.87 3.70
N LYS A 89 0.93 -29.52 2.53
CA LYS A 89 0.67 -30.95 2.37
C LYS A 89 1.73 -31.78 3.10
N LYS A 90 3.01 -31.45 2.90
CA LYS A 90 4.15 -32.15 3.53
C LYS A 90 4.09 -32.17 5.06
N TYR A 91 3.77 -31.03 5.67
CA TYR A 91 3.73 -30.88 7.13
C TYR A 91 2.34 -31.09 7.74
N LYS A 92 1.31 -31.36 6.92
CA LYS A 92 -0.10 -31.37 7.34
C LYS A 92 -0.49 -30.06 8.04
N ALA A 93 0.05 -28.95 7.56
CA ALA A 93 -0.12 -27.62 8.13
C ALA A 93 -1.33 -26.91 7.50
N LYS A 94 -1.96 -26.01 8.25
CA LYS A 94 -3.02 -25.15 7.70
C LYS A 94 -2.41 -24.08 6.78
N HIS A 95 -2.79 -24.06 5.50
CA HIS A 95 -2.41 -23.00 4.56
C HIS A 95 -3.40 -21.83 4.65
N ILE A 96 -2.88 -20.61 4.69
CA ILE A 96 -3.66 -19.37 4.77
C ILE A 96 -3.00 -18.32 3.89
N GLN A 97 -3.80 -17.65 3.08
CA GLN A 97 -3.34 -16.53 2.28
C GLN A 97 -3.59 -15.21 3.01
N VAL A 98 -2.65 -14.27 2.88
CA VAL A 98 -2.73 -12.93 3.46
C VAL A 98 -2.61 -11.92 2.34
N GLN A 99 -3.49 -10.93 2.31
CA GLN A 99 -3.47 -9.88 1.30
C GLN A 99 -2.19 -9.03 1.42
N HIS A 100 -1.57 -8.75 0.28
CA HIS A 100 -0.26 -8.11 0.14
C HIS A 100 -0.13 -6.77 0.90
N HIS A 101 -1.04 -5.83 0.65
CA HIS A 101 -1.05 -4.50 1.26
C HIS A 101 -1.33 -4.56 2.78
N ILE A 102 -2.19 -5.49 3.21
CA ILE A 102 -2.43 -5.74 4.63
C ILE A 102 -1.15 -6.26 5.29
N ALA A 103 -0.44 -7.21 4.68
CA ALA A 103 0.85 -7.66 5.20
C ALA A 103 1.86 -6.51 5.30
N HIS A 104 1.95 -5.60 4.32
CA HIS A 104 2.78 -4.39 4.42
C HIS A 104 2.45 -3.53 5.65
N ILE A 105 1.16 -3.26 5.88
CA ILE A 105 0.69 -2.44 7.00
C ILE A 105 1.05 -3.11 8.33
N PHE A 106 0.75 -4.40 8.46
CA PHE A 106 1.03 -5.16 9.68
C PHE A 106 2.53 -5.35 9.93
N SER A 107 3.34 -5.37 8.88
CA SER A 107 4.81 -5.37 9.00
C SER A 107 5.31 -4.13 9.73
N GLN A 108 4.85 -2.94 9.31
CA GLN A 108 5.26 -1.68 9.93
C GLN A 108 4.62 -1.45 11.29
N LEU A 109 3.38 -1.92 11.49
CA LEU A 109 2.73 -1.92 12.81
C LEU A 109 3.54 -2.77 13.80
N GLY A 110 3.85 -4.02 13.44
CA GLY A 110 4.63 -4.93 14.29
C GLY A 110 6.02 -4.41 14.60
N LYS A 111 6.71 -3.84 13.60
CA LYS A 111 8.02 -3.19 13.79
C LYS A 111 7.95 -2.10 14.88
N ASN A 112 6.99 -1.21 14.75
CA ASN A 112 6.78 -0.10 15.69
C ASN A 112 6.44 -0.61 17.09
N MET A 113 5.57 -1.60 17.17
CA MET A 113 5.16 -2.23 18.42
C MET A 113 6.30 -2.90 19.18
N ILE A 114 7.15 -3.65 18.47
CA ILE A 114 8.23 -4.44 19.07
C ILE A 114 9.45 -3.58 19.41
N ILE A 115 9.81 -2.62 18.57
CA ILE A 115 11.07 -1.85 18.72
C ILE A 115 10.91 -0.65 19.65
N SER A 116 9.76 0.02 19.62
CA SER A 116 9.62 1.34 20.27
C SER A 116 9.01 1.32 21.66
N ASN A 117 8.65 0.16 22.24
CA ASN A 117 7.75 0.08 23.40
C ASN A 117 6.54 1.01 23.20
N PHE A 118 5.87 0.88 22.04
CA PHE A 118 4.83 1.80 21.57
C PHE A 118 3.76 2.03 22.65
N GLN A 119 3.69 3.25 23.20
CA GLN A 119 2.65 3.65 24.14
C GLN A 119 1.55 4.39 23.36
N PHE A 120 0.41 3.73 23.14
CA PHE A 120 -0.78 4.44 22.69
C PHE A 120 -1.34 5.25 23.86
N PHE A 121 -1.51 6.56 23.66
CA PHE A 121 -2.25 7.40 24.60
C PHE A 121 -3.69 6.86 24.70
N ARG A 122 -4.07 6.34 25.87
CA ARG A 122 -5.48 6.04 26.15
C ARG A 122 -6.27 7.35 26.27
N PRO A 123 -7.45 7.48 25.65
CA PRO A 123 -8.37 8.54 26.02
C PRO A 123 -8.80 8.38 27.48
N ARG A 124 -8.76 9.48 28.25
CA ARG A 124 -9.12 9.51 29.67
C ARG A 124 -10.54 8.98 29.89
N ARG A 125 -10.72 8.06 30.84
CA ARG A 125 -11.99 7.95 31.57
C ARG A 125 -12.10 9.19 32.46
N THR A 126 -13.24 9.87 32.41
CA THR A 126 -13.55 11.04 33.25
C THR A 126 -13.88 10.63 34.69
N SER A 127 -13.56 11.56 35.60
CA SER A 127 -14.12 11.80 36.95
C SER A 127 -14.95 10.70 37.60
N LEU A 128 -14.28 9.70 38.16
CA LEU A 128 -14.46 9.25 39.54
C LEU A 128 -13.20 8.45 39.89
N GLY A 129 -12.62 8.73 41.07
CA GLY A 129 -11.19 8.59 41.34
C GLY A 129 -10.57 7.20 41.14
N LEU A 130 -9.30 7.19 40.73
CA LEU A 130 -8.22 6.78 41.63
C LEU A 130 -6.85 7.26 41.13
N ALA A 131 -5.97 7.45 42.10
CA ALA A 131 -4.63 8.03 42.05
C ALA A 131 -3.75 7.69 40.84
N ILE A 132 -2.94 8.66 40.47
CA ILE A 132 -1.76 8.51 39.63
C ILE A 132 -0.81 7.53 40.34
N SER A 133 -0.80 6.27 39.93
CA SER A 133 0.39 5.45 40.06
C SER A 133 1.19 5.55 38.77
N LYS A 134 2.33 6.23 38.85
CA LYS A 134 3.48 5.96 37.98
C LYS A 134 3.93 4.53 38.26
N GLN A 135 3.21 3.54 37.76
CA GLN A 135 3.72 2.18 37.63
C GLN A 135 4.07 1.95 36.15
N PHE A 136 5.30 2.33 35.84
CA PHE A 136 6.04 1.78 34.71
C PHE A 136 6.26 0.29 35.00
N SER A 137 5.40 -0.58 34.48
CA SER A 137 5.63 -2.03 34.50
C SER A 137 5.24 -2.66 33.17
N ASN A 138 6.26 -3.27 32.54
CA ASN A 138 6.23 -4.29 31.47
C ASN A 138 5.21 -4.14 30.33
N SER A 139 5.66 -3.50 29.25
CA SER A 139 5.57 -3.98 27.86
C SER A 139 4.31 -4.73 27.39
N ASN A 140 3.09 -4.25 27.68
CA ASN A 140 1.89 -4.76 27.00
C ASN A 140 1.76 -4.16 25.58
N VAL A 141 2.42 -4.78 24.62
CA VAL A 141 2.24 -4.54 23.17
C VAL A 141 0.78 -4.87 22.79
N GLN A 142 -0.08 -3.84 22.65
CA GLN A 142 -1.50 -3.99 22.25
C GLN A 142 -1.81 -3.17 21.00
N ILE A 143 -2.45 -3.79 19.99
CA ILE A 143 -2.83 -3.10 18.75
C ILE A 143 -3.87 -2.03 19.07
N PRO A 144 -3.80 -0.84 18.42
CA PRO A 144 -4.86 0.16 18.54
C PRO A 144 -6.22 -0.43 18.19
N ASN A 145 -7.23 -0.07 18.97
CA ASN A 145 -8.62 -0.43 18.63
C ASN A 145 -9.06 0.12 17.27
N LEU A 146 -8.41 1.19 16.82
CA LEU A 146 -8.56 1.77 15.49
C LEU A 146 -7.23 2.38 15.05
N PHE A 147 -6.82 2.06 13.83
CA PHE A 147 -5.73 2.74 13.14
C PHE A 147 -5.99 2.72 11.63
N TYR A 148 -5.25 3.55 10.92
CA TYR A 148 -5.30 3.63 9.47
C TYR A 148 -4.01 3.08 8.88
N GLY A 149 -4.12 2.36 7.78
CA GLY A 149 -2.98 1.91 6.98
C GLY A 149 -2.99 2.58 5.62
N ILE A 150 -1.83 3.05 5.17
CA ILE A 150 -1.61 3.50 3.79
C ILE A 150 -0.56 2.59 3.18
N ALA A 151 -0.92 1.90 2.10
CA ALA A 151 -0.02 1.01 1.39
C ALA A 151 0.30 1.58 -0.01
N LEU A 152 1.56 2.00 -0.19
CA LEU A 152 2.06 2.60 -1.42
C LEU A 152 3.08 1.67 -2.09
N ASP A 153 2.70 1.09 -3.22
CA ASP A 153 3.51 0.11 -3.94
C ASP A 153 3.48 0.33 -5.45
N GLY A 154 4.34 -0.39 -6.15
CA GLY A 154 4.31 -0.53 -7.60
C GLY A 154 3.23 -1.49 -8.07
N THR A 155 3.10 -2.66 -7.46
CA THR A 155 2.11 -3.68 -7.86
C THR A 155 1.83 -4.58 -6.68
N GLY A 156 0.56 -4.76 -6.33
CA GLY A 156 0.13 -5.82 -5.42
C GLY A 156 -1.25 -6.34 -5.80
N TYR A 157 -1.48 -7.63 -5.58
CA TYR A 157 -2.73 -8.28 -5.96
C TYR A 157 -3.90 -7.78 -5.10
N GLY A 158 -4.89 -7.15 -5.74
CA GLY A 158 -6.12 -6.71 -5.11
C GLY A 158 -7.09 -7.86 -4.88
N THR A 159 -8.02 -7.70 -3.95
CA THR A 159 -9.07 -8.71 -3.70
C THR A 159 -10.16 -8.74 -4.78
N ASP A 160 -10.16 -7.75 -5.67
CA ASP A 160 -11.07 -7.57 -6.80
C ASP A 160 -10.44 -7.95 -8.14
N GLY A 161 -9.28 -8.64 -8.13
CA GLY A 161 -8.53 -9.02 -9.33
C GLY A 161 -7.78 -7.87 -10.00
N LYS A 162 -7.84 -6.65 -9.44
CA LYS A 162 -7.12 -5.47 -9.96
C LYS A 162 -5.74 -5.34 -9.31
N ILE A 163 -4.88 -4.53 -9.91
CA ILE A 163 -3.55 -4.25 -9.36
C ILE A 163 -3.62 -3.04 -8.42
N TRP A 164 -3.45 -3.27 -7.14
CA TRP A 164 -3.42 -2.21 -6.14
C TRP A 164 -1.99 -1.65 -5.92
N GLY A 165 -1.91 -0.50 -5.28
CA GLY A 165 -0.64 0.11 -4.89
C GLY A 165 -0.72 1.56 -4.40
N GLY A 166 -1.91 2.05 -4.09
CA GLY A 166 -2.14 3.41 -3.61
C GLY A 166 -3.38 3.43 -2.72
N GLU A 167 -3.36 2.61 -1.67
CA GLU A 167 -4.55 2.21 -0.92
C GLU A 167 -4.58 2.82 0.48
N CYS A 168 -5.78 3.18 0.94
CA CYS A 168 -6.08 3.54 2.32
C CYS A 168 -7.01 2.49 2.94
N PHE A 169 -6.66 2.04 4.14
CA PHE A 169 -7.44 1.10 4.93
C PHE A 169 -7.74 1.65 6.32
N ALA A 170 -8.96 1.41 6.81
CA ALA A 170 -9.29 1.50 8.23
C ALA A 170 -9.24 0.09 8.84
N ILE A 171 -8.52 -0.06 9.94
CA ILE A 171 -8.42 -1.32 10.69
C ILE A 171 -8.92 -1.07 12.11
N SER A 172 -9.90 -1.86 12.55
CA SER A 172 -10.53 -1.71 13.87
C SER A 172 -10.87 -3.05 14.52
N ASN A 173 -10.99 -3.10 15.85
CA ASN A 173 -11.38 -4.32 16.56
C ASN A 173 -12.91 -4.59 16.46
N PHE A 174 -13.33 -5.83 16.23
CA PHE A 174 -14.76 -6.19 16.07
C PHE A 174 -15.63 -5.87 17.30
N GLN A 175 -15.05 -5.90 18.52
CA GLN A 175 -15.80 -5.54 19.73
C GLN A 175 -16.24 -4.06 19.77
N PHE A 176 -15.66 -3.19 18.94
CA PHE A 176 -15.99 -1.77 18.84
C PHE A 176 -17.21 -1.47 17.95
N PHE A 177 -17.61 -2.39 17.07
CA PHE A 177 -18.77 -2.23 16.19
C PHE A 177 -19.91 -3.15 16.65
N ARG A 178 -20.63 -2.74 17.69
CA ARG A 178 -21.98 -3.28 17.95
C ARG A 178 -22.99 -2.37 17.25
N PRO A 179 -23.55 -2.75 16.09
CA PRO A 179 -24.63 -1.96 15.50
C PRO A 179 -25.78 -1.91 16.51
N ARG A 180 -26.31 -0.72 16.80
CA ARG A 180 -27.63 -0.63 17.44
C ARG A 180 -28.64 -1.31 16.51
N ARG A 181 -29.75 -1.83 17.07
CA ARG A 181 -30.90 -2.37 16.30
C ARG A 181 -31.59 -1.24 15.53
N THR A 182 -30.92 -0.68 14.52
CA THR A 182 -31.44 0.28 13.55
C THR A 182 -31.51 -0.42 12.20
N SER A 183 -32.43 0.02 11.35
CA SER A 183 -32.61 -0.52 9.99
C SER A 183 -31.32 -0.44 9.15
N LEU A 184 -30.51 0.60 9.35
CA LEU A 184 -29.21 0.77 8.70
C LEU A 184 -28.14 -0.20 9.25
N GLY A 185 -28.11 -0.43 10.57
CA GLY A 185 -27.22 -1.41 11.21
C GLY A 185 -27.50 -2.85 10.79
N LEU A 186 -28.77 -3.17 10.51
CA LEU A 186 -29.22 -4.46 9.97
C LEU A 186 -28.91 -4.62 8.46
N ALA A 187 -28.93 -3.54 7.69
CA ALA A 187 -28.54 -3.56 6.28
C ALA A 187 -27.03 -3.82 6.11
N ILE A 188 -26.21 -3.17 6.95
CA ILE A 188 -24.75 -3.38 6.98
C ILE A 188 -24.40 -4.80 7.42
N SER A 189 -25.11 -5.38 8.41
CA SER A 189 -24.85 -6.77 8.83
C SER A 189 -25.25 -7.82 7.79
N LYS A 190 -26.34 -7.60 7.04
CA LYS A 190 -26.78 -8.48 5.93
C LYS A 190 -25.85 -8.47 4.72
N GLN A 191 -25.15 -7.36 4.46
CA GLN A 191 -24.25 -7.26 3.30
C GLN A 191 -23.02 -8.19 3.40
N PHE A 192 -22.67 -8.64 4.61
CA PHE A 192 -21.49 -9.47 4.89
C PHE A 192 -21.81 -10.90 5.32
N SER A 193 -23.09 -11.28 5.48
CA SER A 193 -23.47 -12.68 5.70
C SER A 193 -23.38 -13.55 4.43
N ASN A 194 -23.13 -12.93 3.26
CA ASN A 194 -23.11 -13.59 1.96
C ASN A 194 -21.69 -13.88 1.41
N SER A 195 -20.60 -13.56 2.11
CA SER A 195 -19.28 -14.07 1.75
C SER A 195 -18.99 -15.36 2.54
N ASN A 196 -18.54 -16.40 1.85
CA ASN A 196 -18.21 -17.71 2.41
C ASN A 196 -16.98 -17.71 3.35
N ASP A 197 -16.65 -16.58 3.98
CA ASP A 197 -15.53 -16.40 4.92
C ASP A 197 -15.85 -16.95 6.32
N LYS A 198 -16.38 -18.17 6.39
CA LYS A 198 -16.60 -18.89 7.66
C LYS A 198 -15.31 -19.42 8.29
N ILE A 199 -14.14 -19.13 7.70
CA ILE A 199 -12.85 -19.60 8.20
C ILE A 199 -12.04 -18.39 8.64
N PHE A 200 -12.24 -18.01 9.90
CA PHE A 200 -11.32 -17.35 10.85
C PHE A 200 -12.10 -16.34 11.69
N LYS A 201 -12.10 -16.57 13.02
CA LYS A 201 -12.42 -15.55 14.03
C LYS A 201 -11.44 -14.38 13.89
N GLN A 202 -11.60 -13.51 12.90
CA GLN A 202 -10.83 -12.26 12.87
C GLN A 202 -11.35 -11.38 14.00
N LYS A 203 -10.44 -10.98 14.90
CA LYS A 203 -10.70 -9.97 15.93
C LYS A 203 -10.70 -8.55 15.35
N MET A 204 -10.29 -8.35 14.09
CA MET A 204 -10.21 -7.04 13.46
C MET A 204 -11.03 -6.95 12.16
N ARG A 205 -11.81 -5.88 12.01
CA ARG A 205 -12.45 -5.43 10.77
C ARG A 205 -11.44 -4.60 9.96
N ILE A 206 -11.23 -4.98 8.72
CA ILE A 206 -10.41 -4.24 7.75
C ILE A 206 -11.33 -3.72 6.65
N GLU A 207 -11.29 -2.43 6.41
CA GLU A 207 -12.08 -1.76 5.39
C GLU A 207 -11.16 -0.97 4.47
N ARG A 208 -11.26 -1.20 3.15
CA ARG A 208 -10.65 -0.32 2.15
C ARG A 208 -11.52 0.92 2.06
N ILE A 209 -10.99 2.07 2.44
CA ILE A 209 -11.74 3.35 2.58
C ILE A 209 -11.48 4.32 1.42
N GLY A 210 -10.43 4.05 0.65
CA GLY A 210 -10.10 4.84 -0.51
C GLY A 210 -8.81 4.42 -1.18
N HIS A 211 -8.60 4.95 -2.39
CA HIS A 211 -7.45 4.61 -3.21
C HIS A 211 -7.15 5.71 -4.25
N LEU A 212 -6.02 5.59 -4.94
CA LEU A 212 -5.77 6.39 -6.14
C LEU A 212 -6.71 5.98 -7.27
N GLU A 213 -7.15 6.94 -8.08
CA GLU A 213 -7.92 6.67 -9.29
C GLU A 213 -7.29 5.56 -10.14
N ASN A 214 -8.09 4.55 -10.50
CA ASN A 214 -7.64 3.42 -11.31
C ASN A 214 -7.25 3.90 -12.72
N GLN A 215 -6.04 3.61 -13.16
CA GLN A 215 -5.56 3.82 -14.52
C GLN A 215 -5.43 2.47 -15.25
N ILE A 216 -5.34 2.49 -16.58
CA ILE A 216 -5.22 1.28 -17.38
C ILE A 216 -3.75 1.00 -17.71
N MET A 217 -3.31 -0.22 -17.38
CA MET A 217 -2.04 -0.79 -17.79
C MET A 217 -2.19 -1.43 -19.17
N ILE A 218 -1.91 -0.65 -20.22
CA ILE A 218 -1.97 -1.12 -21.62
C ILE A 218 -0.86 -2.17 -21.86
N GLY A 219 -1.24 -3.44 -22.03
CA GLY A 219 -0.28 -4.54 -22.22
C GLY A 219 0.31 -5.11 -20.92
N GLY A 220 -0.37 -4.93 -19.78
CA GLY A 220 0.03 -5.54 -18.50
C GLY A 220 1.45 -5.16 -18.07
N GLU A 221 2.35 -6.14 -17.96
CA GLU A 221 3.75 -5.92 -17.57
C GLU A 221 4.50 -4.92 -18.46
N LEU A 222 4.14 -4.81 -19.74
CA LEU A 222 4.76 -3.83 -20.63
C LEU A 222 4.54 -2.41 -20.12
N ALA A 223 3.40 -2.11 -19.49
CA ALA A 223 3.15 -0.81 -18.87
C ALA A 223 4.02 -0.54 -17.62
N ILE A 224 4.62 -1.58 -17.02
CA ILE A 224 5.61 -1.45 -15.95
C ILE A 224 6.98 -1.08 -16.54
N ARG A 225 7.32 -1.65 -17.71
CA ARG A 225 8.60 -1.41 -18.40
C ARG A 225 8.61 -0.10 -19.17
N GLU A 226 7.47 0.29 -19.74
CA GLU A 226 7.28 1.48 -20.58
C GLU A 226 6.25 2.43 -19.95
N PRO A 227 6.68 3.40 -19.11
CA PRO A 227 5.78 4.32 -18.42
C PRO A 227 4.86 5.13 -19.35
N ALA A 228 5.20 5.29 -20.63
CA ALA A 228 4.38 6.02 -21.59
C ALA A 228 3.01 5.37 -21.80
N ARG A 229 2.89 4.05 -21.60
CA ARG A 229 1.61 3.32 -21.69
C ARG A 229 0.63 3.78 -20.61
N ILE A 230 1.13 3.99 -19.39
CA ILE A 230 0.33 4.57 -18.29
C ILE A 230 -0.04 6.01 -18.62
N LEU A 231 0.92 6.79 -19.13
CA LEU A 231 0.66 8.18 -19.52
C LEU A 231 -0.46 8.27 -20.57
N ILE A 232 -0.45 7.42 -21.60
CA ILE A 232 -1.53 7.33 -22.60
C ILE A 232 -2.89 7.12 -21.92
N SER A 233 -2.99 6.14 -21.01
CA SER A 233 -4.24 5.87 -20.28
C SER A 233 -4.72 7.05 -19.43
N ILE A 234 -3.81 7.75 -18.75
CA ILE A 234 -4.17 8.91 -17.93
C ILE A 234 -4.68 10.05 -18.81
N LEU A 235 -3.98 10.34 -19.91
CA LEU A 235 -4.35 11.41 -20.83
C LEU A 235 -5.66 11.12 -21.57
N ASP A 236 -5.98 9.84 -21.81
CA ASP A 236 -7.24 9.45 -22.41
C ASP A 236 -8.47 9.89 -21.58
N LYS A 237 -8.32 10.04 -20.27
CA LYS A 237 -9.40 10.52 -19.39
C LYS A 237 -9.62 12.03 -19.41
N PHE A 238 -8.80 12.78 -20.14
CA PHE A 238 -8.91 14.24 -20.17
C PHE A 238 -10.15 14.68 -20.94
N SER A 239 -10.81 15.71 -20.42
CA SER A 239 -11.84 16.45 -21.15
C SER A 239 -11.17 17.50 -22.05
N ILE A 240 -10.93 17.15 -23.32
CA ILE A 240 -10.08 17.95 -24.23
C ILE A 240 -10.80 19.14 -24.86
N PHE A 241 -12.14 19.13 -24.92
CA PHE A 241 -12.91 20.17 -25.62
C PHE A 241 -12.63 21.61 -25.11
N ASN A 242 -12.04 21.79 -23.92
CA ASN A 242 -11.60 23.09 -23.39
C ASN A 242 -10.13 23.15 -22.92
N PHE A 243 -9.29 22.18 -23.28
CA PHE A 243 -7.91 22.13 -22.78
C PHE A 243 -6.97 23.00 -23.64
N LYS A 244 -6.72 24.24 -23.18
CA LYS A 244 -5.66 25.10 -23.75
C LYS A 244 -4.32 24.73 -23.13
N PHE A 245 -3.39 24.27 -23.97
CA PHE A 245 -2.00 23.97 -23.60
C PHE A 245 -1.06 24.98 -24.23
N SER A 246 -0.16 25.56 -23.45
CA SER A 246 0.95 26.36 -23.96
C SER A 246 2.28 25.76 -23.52
N ASN A 247 3.25 25.71 -24.44
CA ASN A 247 4.61 25.27 -24.13
C ASN A 247 5.62 26.11 -24.92
N ASN A 248 6.59 26.71 -24.23
CA ASN A 248 7.53 27.69 -24.78
C ASN A 248 6.82 28.76 -25.64
N ASP A 249 5.81 29.42 -25.05
CA ASP A 249 4.98 30.47 -25.66
C ASP A 249 4.18 30.08 -26.93
N LYS A 250 4.25 28.82 -27.37
CA LYS A 250 3.39 28.27 -28.42
C LYS A 250 2.09 27.75 -27.81
N ILE A 251 0.96 28.23 -28.31
CA ILE A 251 -0.37 27.72 -27.97
C ILE A 251 -0.68 26.54 -28.89
N TYR A 252 -0.97 25.39 -28.30
CA TYR A 252 -1.38 24.19 -29.02
C TYR A 252 -2.91 24.05 -28.96
N LYS A 253 -3.52 23.85 -30.12
CA LYS A 253 -4.92 23.46 -30.28
C LYS A 253 -4.94 22.09 -30.95
N PHE A 254 -5.63 21.13 -30.33
CA PHE A 254 -5.73 19.77 -30.85
C PHE A 254 -7.13 19.54 -31.42
N LYS A 255 -7.22 18.93 -32.60
CA LYS A 255 -8.49 18.66 -33.29
C LYS A 255 -9.27 17.52 -32.63
N ASN A 256 -8.57 16.57 -32.03
CA ASN A 256 -9.14 15.39 -31.40
C ASN A 256 -8.24 14.90 -30.25
N LYS A 257 -8.75 13.91 -29.49
CA LYS A 257 -8.08 13.32 -28.35
C LYS A 257 -6.81 12.54 -28.71
N LYS A 258 -6.83 11.77 -29.80
CA LYS A 258 -5.66 11.00 -30.26
C LYS A 258 -4.46 11.91 -30.52
N ASP A 259 -4.65 13.04 -31.19
CA ASP A 259 -3.58 13.99 -31.51
C ASP A 259 -3.03 14.69 -30.26
N PHE A 260 -3.89 15.01 -29.29
CA PHE A 260 -3.48 15.53 -27.99
C PHE A 260 -2.57 14.53 -27.26
N ILE A 261 -2.98 13.26 -27.16
CA ILE A 261 -2.20 12.25 -26.45
C ILE A 261 -0.89 11.97 -27.19
N PHE A 262 -0.95 11.80 -28.52
CA PHE A 262 0.22 11.54 -29.35
C PHE A 262 1.27 12.64 -29.19
N HIS A 263 0.87 13.90 -29.04
CA HIS A 263 1.82 15.00 -28.79
C HIS A 263 2.77 14.74 -27.61
N PHE A 264 2.28 14.13 -26.53
CA PHE A 264 3.07 13.85 -25.33
C PHE A 264 3.91 12.58 -25.43
N VAL A 265 3.59 11.67 -26.37
CA VAL A 265 4.28 10.37 -26.50
C VAL A 265 5.00 10.16 -27.83
N LYS A 266 4.92 11.10 -28.78
CA LYS A 266 5.55 11.04 -30.11
C LYS A 266 7.08 10.87 -30.10
N LYS A 267 7.73 11.20 -28.99
CA LYS A 267 9.17 10.97 -28.81
C LYS A 267 9.50 9.48 -28.61
N TYR A 268 8.53 8.68 -28.17
CA TYR A 268 8.73 7.30 -27.77
C TYR A 268 8.10 6.30 -28.74
N TYR A 269 7.05 6.72 -29.46
CA TYR A 269 6.33 5.87 -30.40
C TYR A 269 6.13 6.58 -31.74
N SER A 270 6.26 5.83 -32.84
CA SER A 270 5.76 6.26 -34.15
C SER A 270 4.24 6.41 -34.11
N ARG A 271 3.65 7.09 -35.10
CA ARG A 271 2.18 7.24 -35.15
C ARG A 271 1.48 5.88 -35.22
N ASN A 272 1.99 4.94 -36.01
CA ASN A 272 1.42 3.60 -36.15
C ASN A 272 1.49 2.81 -34.84
N GLN A 273 2.63 2.88 -34.13
CA GLN A 273 2.77 2.25 -32.81
C GLN A 273 1.78 2.85 -31.80
N PHE A 274 1.62 4.17 -31.79
CA PHE A 274 0.65 4.84 -30.93
C PHE A 274 -0.79 4.42 -31.25
N GLU A 275 -1.20 4.40 -32.52
CA GLU A 275 -2.57 3.99 -32.90
C GLU A 275 -2.85 2.54 -32.48
N LEU A 276 -1.87 1.63 -32.57
CA LEU A 276 -2.02 0.26 -32.06
C LEU A 276 -2.27 0.25 -30.54
N LEU A 277 -1.48 1.00 -29.77
CA LEU A 277 -1.65 1.09 -28.31
C LEU A 277 -2.98 1.75 -27.93
N TYR A 278 -3.41 2.76 -28.69
CA TYR A 278 -4.66 3.46 -28.43
C TYR A 278 -5.87 2.57 -28.76
N ASN A 279 -5.84 1.85 -29.89
CA ASN A 279 -6.88 0.88 -30.22
C ASN A 279 -6.93 -0.26 -29.18
N GLN A 280 -5.78 -0.69 -28.66
CA GLN A 280 -5.70 -1.66 -27.56
C GLN A 280 -6.44 -1.14 -26.31
N LEU A 281 -6.25 0.14 -25.97
CA LEU A 281 -6.94 0.80 -24.86
C LEU A 281 -8.46 0.91 -25.13
N GLU A 282 -8.87 1.35 -26.30
CA GLU A 282 -10.30 1.50 -26.67
C GLU A 282 -11.05 0.17 -26.65
N GLN A 283 -10.41 -0.91 -27.11
CA GLN A 283 -10.97 -2.27 -27.11
C GLN A 283 -10.81 -2.98 -25.75
N ASN A 284 -10.14 -2.35 -24.78
CA ASN A 284 -9.78 -2.94 -23.49
C ASN A 284 -9.08 -4.32 -23.61
N PHE A 285 -8.27 -4.51 -24.65
CA PHE A 285 -7.60 -5.78 -24.94
C PHE A 285 -6.25 -5.85 -24.21
N ASN A 286 -6.00 -6.90 -23.41
CA ASN A 286 -4.79 -7.01 -22.57
C ASN A 286 -4.55 -5.75 -21.71
N CYS A 287 -5.63 -5.21 -21.16
CA CYS A 287 -5.65 -4.03 -20.31
C CYS A 287 -6.06 -4.42 -18.89
N ILE A 288 -5.29 -3.98 -17.90
CA ILE A 288 -5.56 -4.26 -16.47
C ILE A 288 -5.66 -2.93 -15.73
N GLU A 289 -6.66 -2.81 -14.87
CA GLU A 289 -6.79 -1.62 -14.01
C GLU A 289 -5.77 -1.63 -12.86
N THR A 290 -5.22 -0.45 -12.56
CA THR A 290 -4.33 -0.25 -11.42
C THR A 290 -4.54 1.06 -10.67
N SER A 291 -4.50 1.00 -9.34
CA SER A 291 -4.42 2.17 -8.44
C SER A 291 -2.99 2.42 -7.94
N SER A 292 -1.99 1.92 -8.66
CA SER A 292 -0.58 1.93 -8.24
C SER A 292 0.04 3.33 -8.13
N THR A 293 0.53 3.66 -6.93
CA THR A 293 1.32 4.89 -6.72
C THR A 293 2.59 4.88 -7.55
N GLY A 294 3.26 3.72 -7.65
CA GLY A 294 4.46 3.58 -8.48
C GLY A 294 4.19 3.91 -9.94
N ARG A 295 3.10 3.39 -10.54
CA ARG A 295 2.76 3.68 -11.95
C ARG A 295 2.44 5.15 -12.18
N ILE A 296 1.74 5.78 -11.25
CA ILE A 296 1.45 7.22 -11.31
C ILE A 296 2.75 8.04 -11.27
N LEU A 297 3.65 7.75 -10.33
CA LEU A 297 4.93 8.47 -10.22
C LEU A 297 5.88 8.20 -11.40
N ASP A 298 5.86 6.99 -11.96
CA ASP A 298 6.61 6.65 -13.18
C ASP A 298 6.12 7.51 -14.36
N ALA A 299 4.80 7.67 -14.53
CA ALA A 299 4.22 8.52 -15.58
C ALA A 299 4.49 10.02 -15.35
N VAL A 300 4.52 10.49 -14.10
CA VAL A 300 4.94 11.88 -13.78
C VAL A 300 6.41 12.08 -14.14
N SER A 301 7.28 11.14 -13.78
CA SER A 301 8.72 11.16 -14.09
C SER A 301 8.96 11.25 -15.60
N LEU A 302 8.22 10.46 -16.38
CA LEU A 302 8.27 10.50 -17.84
C LEU A 302 7.78 11.84 -18.40
N LEU A 303 6.60 12.31 -17.96
CA LEU A 303 5.99 13.55 -18.44
C LEU A 303 6.92 14.76 -18.22
N LEU A 304 7.56 14.83 -17.05
CA LEU A 304 8.48 15.93 -16.73
C LEU A 304 9.86 15.74 -17.40
N GLY A 305 10.17 14.54 -17.91
CA GLY A 305 11.40 14.23 -18.62
C GLY A 305 12.57 13.81 -17.73
N PHE A 306 12.29 13.32 -16.51
CA PHE A 306 13.31 12.79 -15.60
C PHE A 306 13.67 11.33 -15.88
N CYS A 307 12.80 10.56 -16.55
CA CYS A 307 13.09 9.19 -16.97
C CYS A 307 12.87 8.98 -18.47
N LYS A 308 13.39 7.87 -18.99
CA LYS A 308 13.14 7.39 -20.36
C LYS A 308 11.89 6.50 -20.38
N ASN A 309 11.36 6.20 -21.57
CA ASN A 309 10.28 5.23 -21.76
C ASN A 309 10.77 3.77 -21.74
N GLU A 310 11.71 3.46 -20.85
CA GLU A 310 12.22 2.11 -20.65
C GLU A 310 12.79 2.04 -19.23
N ARG A 311 12.24 1.13 -18.43
CA ARG A 311 12.62 0.96 -17.03
C ARG A 311 13.71 -0.11 -16.91
N LYS A 312 14.90 0.29 -16.48
CA LYS A 312 16.03 -0.63 -16.25
C LYS A 312 15.95 -1.37 -14.92
N SER A 313 15.23 -0.85 -13.92
CA SER A 313 15.08 -1.47 -12.59
C SER A 313 13.78 -1.08 -11.89
N LYS A 314 13.36 -1.86 -10.87
CA LYS A 314 12.02 -1.78 -10.25
C LYS A 314 11.56 -0.38 -9.82
N HIS A 315 12.49 0.48 -9.39
CA HIS A 315 12.16 1.78 -8.81
C HIS A 315 12.80 2.96 -9.57
N GLN A 316 13.40 2.73 -10.75
CA GLN A 316 14.24 3.73 -11.41
C GLN A 316 13.52 5.06 -11.66
N ALA A 317 12.33 5.04 -12.29
CA ALA A 317 11.63 6.26 -12.66
C ALA A 317 11.14 7.04 -11.44
N THR A 318 10.57 6.35 -10.44
CA THR A 318 10.19 6.95 -9.15
C THR A 318 11.40 7.54 -8.40
N TYR A 319 12.54 6.84 -8.36
CA TYR A 319 13.77 7.33 -7.73
C TYR A 319 14.31 8.58 -8.44
N LEU A 320 14.36 8.55 -9.78
CA LEU A 320 14.79 9.70 -10.60
C LEU A 320 13.88 10.92 -10.37
N LEU A 321 12.57 10.72 -10.24
CA LEU A 321 11.63 11.78 -9.90
C LEU A 321 11.97 12.40 -8.54
N GLU A 322 12.19 11.56 -7.54
CA GLU A 322 12.48 11.98 -6.17
C GLU A 322 13.78 12.76 -6.05
N ILE A 323 14.90 12.25 -6.59
CA ILE A 323 16.20 12.92 -6.45
C ILE A 323 16.27 14.27 -7.17
N ASN A 324 15.45 14.45 -8.20
CA ASN A 324 15.35 15.70 -8.94
C ASN A 324 14.32 16.66 -8.35
N SER A 325 13.57 16.25 -7.33
CA SER A 325 12.53 17.08 -6.73
C SER A 325 13.12 18.17 -5.84
N SER A 326 12.54 19.37 -5.91
CA SER A 326 12.90 20.52 -5.05
C SER A 326 11.73 20.89 -4.12
N ALA A 327 11.49 22.18 -3.89
CA ALA A 327 10.38 22.64 -3.06
C ALA A 327 9.05 22.61 -3.84
N PRO A 328 7.98 21.97 -3.33
CA PRO A 328 6.71 21.87 -4.04
C PRO A 328 6.03 23.23 -4.20
N TYR A 329 5.18 23.35 -5.21
CA TYR A 329 4.12 24.35 -5.25
C TYR A 329 2.99 23.95 -4.28
N THR A 330 2.25 24.93 -3.76
CA THR A 330 1.27 24.74 -2.67
C THR A 330 -0.17 25.12 -3.06
N ASP A 331 -0.34 25.61 -4.29
CA ASP A 331 -1.60 26.01 -4.93
C ASP A 331 -2.45 24.80 -5.37
N LEU A 332 -1.83 23.66 -5.70
CA LEU A 332 -2.56 22.45 -6.03
C LEU A 332 -3.09 21.76 -4.76
N LYS A 333 -4.42 21.64 -4.64
CA LYS A 333 -5.08 20.88 -3.58
C LYS A 333 -5.61 19.52 -4.10
N PRO A 334 -5.54 18.45 -3.29
CA PRO A 334 -6.09 17.14 -3.64
C PRO A 334 -7.58 17.18 -3.98
N LYS A 335 -7.94 16.61 -5.14
CA LYS A 335 -9.33 16.42 -5.55
C LYS A 335 -9.74 14.97 -5.26
N ILE A 336 -10.74 14.79 -4.40
CA ILE A 336 -11.24 13.48 -3.98
C ILE A 336 -12.69 13.35 -4.39
N ASN A 337 -13.00 12.29 -5.14
CA ASN A 337 -14.35 11.89 -5.49
C ASN A 337 -14.82 10.76 -4.56
N ILE A 338 -16.11 10.67 -4.27
CA ILE A 338 -16.67 9.57 -3.46
C ILE A 338 -17.55 8.72 -4.38
N ILE A 339 -17.25 7.42 -4.49
CA ILE A 339 -18.02 6.47 -5.30
C ILE A 339 -18.32 5.26 -4.42
N LYS A 340 -19.60 4.92 -4.21
CA LYS A 340 -20.05 3.76 -3.42
C LYS A 340 -19.31 3.64 -2.06
N ASN A 341 -19.24 4.75 -1.31
CA ASN A 341 -18.52 4.90 -0.03
C ASN A 341 -16.99 4.77 -0.07
N ASN A 342 -16.38 4.60 -1.24
CA ASN A 342 -14.92 4.67 -1.41
C ASN A 342 -14.48 6.05 -1.84
N SER A 343 -13.45 6.58 -1.18
CA SER A 343 -12.82 7.84 -1.57
C SER A 343 -11.74 7.62 -2.63
N ILE A 344 -11.83 8.30 -3.76
CA ILE A 344 -10.92 8.15 -4.89
C ILE A 344 -10.13 9.44 -5.05
N LEU A 345 -8.82 9.39 -4.86
CA LEU A 345 -7.93 10.52 -5.15
C LEU A 345 -7.76 10.62 -6.68
N ASN A 346 -8.29 11.70 -7.26
CA ASN A 346 -8.26 11.94 -8.69
C ASN A 346 -6.82 12.24 -9.13
N THR A 347 -6.23 11.33 -9.89
CA THR A 347 -4.86 11.47 -10.38
C THR A 347 -4.85 12.10 -11.78
N THR A 348 -5.91 11.93 -12.55
CA THR A 348 -6.12 12.66 -13.82
C THR A 348 -6.02 14.19 -13.61
N PHE A 349 -6.64 14.72 -12.55
CA PHE A 349 -6.59 16.14 -12.16
C PHE A 349 -5.16 16.61 -11.82
N LEU A 350 -4.34 15.74 -11.22
CA LEU A 350 -2.92 16.04 -11.00
C LEU A 350 -2.21 16.22 -12.35
N PHE A 351 -2.42 15.34 -13.33
CA PHE A 351 -1.80 15.46 -14.64
C PHE A 351 -2.30 16.68 -15.43
N GLU A 352 -3.58 17.05 -15.32
CA GLU A 352 -4.11 18.29 -15.89
C GLU A 352 -3.35 19.51 -15.34
N TYR A 353 -3.10 19.55 -14.03
CA TYR A 353 -2.30 20.60 -13.40
C TYR A 353 -0.86 20.60 -13.92
N LEU A 354 -0.21 19.43 -13.96
CA LEU A 354 1.19 19.31 -14.41
C LEU A 354 1.35 19.78 -15.86
N ILE A 355 0.44 19.42 -16.76
CA ILE A 355 0.49 19.83 -18.17
C ILE A 355 0.21 21.32 -18.33
N LYS A 356 -0.81 21.87 -17.65
CA LYS A 356 -1.08 23.32 -17.68
C LYS A 356 0.10 24.16 -17.19
N ASN A 357 0.91 23.58 -16.31
CA ASN A 357 2.05 24.25 -15.70
C ASN A 357 3.40 23.73 -16.21
N ILE A 358 3.46 23.02 -17.34
CA ILE A 358 4.69 22.30 -17.77
C ILE A 358 5.91 23.21 -17.98
N ASN A 359 5.68 24.50 -18.25
CA ASN A 359 6.71 25.54 -18.44
C ASN A 359 7.29 26.06 -17.12
N LYS A 360 6.66 25.75 -15.99
CA LYS A 360 7.20 26.06 -14.67
C LYS A 360 8.38 25.13 -14.34
N ASP A 361 9.05 25.40 -13.22
CA ASP A 361 10.16 24.55 -12.76
C ASP A 361 9.70 23.11 -12.53
N LYS A 362 10.19 22.22 -13.38
CA LYS A 362 9.88 20.78 -13.36
C LYS A 362 10.29 20.09 -12.06
N LYS A 363 11.36 20.55 -11.40
CA LYS A 363 11.79 20.01 -10.10
C LYS A 363 10.76 20.30 -9.02
N ARG A 364 10.14 21.49 -9.07
CA ARG A 364 9.05 21.86 -8.17
C ARG A 364 7.76 21.12 -8.52
N LEU A 365 7.44 20.94 -9.80
CA LEU A 365 6.30 20.12 -10.24
C LEU A 365 6.41 18.66 -9.79
N ALA A 366 7.61 18.07 -9.87
CA ALA A 366 7.89 16.72 -9.37
C ALA A 366 7.60 16.60 -7.87
N ALA A 367 8.09 17.54 -7.07
CA ALA A 367 7.81 17.61 -5.64
C ALA A 367 6.30 17.80 -5.36
N THR A 368 5.63 18.63 -6.17
CA THR A 368 4.19 18.91 -6.06
C THR A 368 3.36 17.66 -6.28
N ALA A 369 3.70 16.83 -7.27
CA ALA A 369 3.00 15.58 -7.55
C ALA A 369 3.11 14.57 -6.39
N GLN A 370 4.30 14.42 -5.81
CA GLN A 370 4.51 13.54 -4.65
C GLN A 370 3.75 14.07 -3.41
N LEU A 371 3.79 15.39 -3.17
CA LEU A 371 3.04 16.01 -2.08
C LEU A 371 1.52 15.89 -2.28
N TYR A 372 1.01 16.03 -3.51
CA TYR A 372 -0.40 15.86 -3.85
C TYR A 372 -0.91 14.49 -3.43
N ILE A 373 -0.17 13.43 -3.75
CA ILE A 373 -0.51 12.05 -3.35
C ILE A 373 -0.55 11.93 -1.83
N ALA A 374 0.50 12.39 -1.14
CA ALA A 374 0.57 12.32 0.32
C ALA A 374 -0.59 13.07 1.01
N GLN A 375 -0.87 14.30 0.57
CA GLN A 375 -1.96 15.11 1.09
C GLN A 375 -3.33 14.49 0.78
N GLY A 376 -3.54 13.98 -0.43
CA GLY A 376 -4.81 13.39 -0.83
C GLY A 376 -5.16 12.15 -0.02
N LEU A 377 -4.21 11.23 0.16
CA LEU A 377 -4.42 10.03 0.98
C LEU A 377 -4.67 10.38 2.45
N HIS A 378 -3.99 11.39 2.99
CA HIS A 378 -4.27 11.89 4.33
C HIS A 378 -5.66 12.52 4.46
N GLU A 379 -6.11 13.29 3.46
CA GLU A 379 -7.46 13.86 3.44
C GLU A 379 -8.54 12.77 3.32
N ILE A 380 -8.29 11.66 2.62
CA ILE A 380 -9.18 10.48 2.63
C ILE A 380 -9.36 9.96 4.06
N ILE A 381 -8.25 9.71 4.77
CA ILE A 381 -8.29 9.23 6.16
C ILE A 381 -8.98 10.23 7.07
N LYS A 382 -8.68 11.52 6.92
CA LYS A 382 -9.28 12.58 7.72
C LYS A 382 -10.79 12.62 7.52
N LYS A 383 -11.28 12.61 6.28
CA LYS A 383 -12.71 12.55 5.98
C LYS A 383 -13.36 11.30 6.56
N HIS A 384 -12.75 10.13 6.36
CA HIS A 384 -13.25 8.88 6.95
C HIS A 384 -13.33 8.95 8.48
N SER A 385 -12.32 9.53 9.13
CA SER A 385 -12.27 9.64 10.60
C SER A 385 -13.39 10.50 11.19
N LEU A 386 -13.94 11.45 10.42
CA LEU A 386 -15.06 12.28 10.84
C LEU A 386 -16.41 11.56 10.75
N VAL A 387 -16.51 10.53 9.92
CA VAL A 387 -17.75 9.75 9.71
C VAL A 387 -17.73 8.38 10.38
N ILE A 388 -16.67 8.05 11.11
CA ILE A 388 -16.68 6.86 11.97
C ILE A 388 -17.89 7.02 12.91
N PRO A 389 -18.79 6.02 12.98
CA PRO A 389 -20.00 6.13 13.76
C PRO A 389 -19.70 6.49 15.21
N ALA A 390 -20.44 7.45 15.75
CA ALA A 390 -20.48 7.75 17.19
C ALA A 390 -20.77 6.48 18.05
N GLU A 391 -21.26 5.43 17.41
CA GLU A 391 -21.52 4.08 17.91
C GLU A 391 -20.26 3.33 18.36
N ALA A 392 -19.08 3.73 17.88
CA ALA A 392 -17.79 3.19 18.35
C ALA A 392 -17.41 3.66 19.77
N GLY A 393 -18.20 4.56 20.41
CA GLY A 393 -17.90 5.04 21.77
C GLY A 393 -16.60 5.86 21.88
N ILE A 394 -15.97 6.18 20.75
CA ILE A 394 -14.80 7.05 20.69
C ILE A 394 -15.32 8.48 20.88
N GLN A 395 -15.08 9.06 22.06
CA GLN A 395 -15.26 10.51 22.25
C GLN A 395 -14.60 11.24 21.08
N LYS A 396 -15.22 12.32 20.57
CA LYS A 396 -14.65 13.22 19.56
C LYS A 396 -13.25 13.70 19.99
N SER A 397 -12.26 12.86 19.75
CA SER A 397 -10.85 13.17 19.92
C SER A 397 -10.51 14.10 18.77
N SER A 398 -9.98 15.28 19.09
CA SER A 398 -9.44 16.20 18.09
C SER A 398 -8.23 15.61 17.33
N LYS A 399 -7.67 14.49 17.82
CA LYS A 399 -6.50 13.83 17.23
C LYS A 399 -6.91 12.63 16.42
N LEU A 400 -6.34 12.55 15.21
CA LEU A 400 -6.47 11.41 14.29
C LEU A 400 -5.89 10.13 14.92
N PRO A 401 -6.51 8.97 14.69
CA PRO A 401 -5.89 7.68 14.98
C PRO A 401 -4.55 7.51 14.25
N PRO A 402 -3.69 6.58 14.72
CA PRO A 402 -2.39 6.31 14.09
C PRO A 402 -2.50 5.99 12.60
N ILE A 403 -1.61 6.59 11.81
CA ILE A 403 -1.49 6.31 10.37
C ILE A 403 -0.19 5.55 10.14
N ILE A 404 -0.31 4.28 9.78
CA ILE A 404 0.80 3.39 9.45
C ILE A 404 1.05 3.47 7.94
N LEU A 405 2.21 3.97 7.56
CA LEU A 405 2.64 4.07 6.17
C LEU A 405 3.54 2.87 5.81
N SER A 406 3.24 2.18 4.71
CA SER A 406 3.94 0.97 4.27
C SER A 406 3.96 0.82 2.74
N GLY A 407 4.62 -0.23 2.23
CA GLY A 407 4.82 -0.52 0.80
C GLY A 407 6.11 0.11 0.24
N GLY A 408 6.61 -0.38 -0.90
CA GLY A 408 7.92 0.03 -1.43
C GLY A 408 8.07 1.54 -1.70
N ILE A 409 7.00 2.19 -2.19
CA ILE A 409 6.98 3.62 -2.54
C ILE A 409 6.90 4.50 -1.30
N SER A 410 6.51 3.96 -0.14
CA SER A 410 6.52 4.72 1.12
C SER A 410 7.91 5.11 1.61
N ASN A 411 8.98 4.63 0.99
CA ASN A 411 10.34 5.11 1.24
C ASN A 411 10.62 6.47 0.61
N ASN A 412 9.75 6.93 -0.30
CA ASN A 412 9.86 8.24 -0.90
C ASN A 412 9.92 9.33 0.18
N LYS A 413 10.97 10.16 0.16
CA LYS A 413 11.27 11.11 1.23
C LYS A 413 10.19 12.18 1.38
N ILE A 414 9.64 12.70 0.29
CA ILE A 414 8.59 13.73 0.34
C ILE A 414 7.32 13.16 1.01
N ILE A 415 6.88 11.99 0.57
CA ILE A 415 5.68 11.33 1.11
C ILE A 415 5.90 10.92 2.58
N SER A 416 7.01 10.24 2.87
CA SER A 416 7.28 9.75 4.23
C SER A 416 7.49 10.86 5.25
N GLN A 417 8.17 11.96 4.87
CA GLN A 417 8.32 13.13 5.75
C GLN A 417 6.98 13.83 6.00
N TYR A 418 6.08 13.87 5.01
CA TYR A 418 4.73 14.40 5.22
C TYR A 418 4.00 13.60 6.31
N PHE A 419 3.94 12.27 6.20
CA PHE A 419 3.25 11.44 7.20
C PHE A 419 3.96 11.40 8.56
N SER A 420 5.30 11.45 8.59
CA SER A 420 6.04 11.59 9.85
C SER A 420 5.66 12.89 10.58
N LYS A 421 5.54 14.02 9.84
CA LYS A 421 5.06 15.28 10.40
C LYS A 421 3.61 15.21 10.89
N GLN A 422 2.69 14.57 10.14
CA GLN A 422 1.29 14.43 10.58
C GLN A 422 1.16 13.56 11.82
N ASN A 423 1.86 12.42 11.87
CA ASN A 423 1.86 11.54 13.05
C ASN A 423 2.46 12.25 14.27
N LYS A 424 3.57 12.99 14.12
CA LYS A 424 4.13 13.82 15.21
C LYS A 424 3.12 14.85 15.74
N LYS A 425 2.38 15.53 14.84
CA LYS A 425 1.29 16.46 15.24
C LYS A 425 0.16 15.77 15.99
N ALA A 426 -0.14 14.52 15.66
CA ALA A 426 -1.10 13.69 16.39
C ALA A 426 -0.55 13.14 17.71
N GLY A 427 0.72 13.40 18.06
CA GLY A 427 1.39 12.86 19.25
C GLY A 427 1.81 11.41 19.11
N ILE A 428 2.02 10.94 17.87
CA ILE A 428 2.32 9.55 17.52
C ILE A 428 3.77 9.49 17.05
N SER A 429 4.62 8.79 17.80
CA SER A 429 6.02 8.56 17.44
C SER A 429 6.15 7.24 16.71
N ILE A 430 6.56 7.25 15.45
CA ILE A 430 6.81 6.05 14.63
C ILE A 430 8.31 5.79 14.58
N SER A 431 8.72 4.53 14.70
CA SER A 431 10.13 4.16 14.65
C SER A 431 10.69 4.30 13.24
N GLU A 432 11.72 5.14 13.11
CA GLU A 432 12.48 5.31 11.86
C GLU A 432 13.58 4.23 11.70
N THR A 433 13.73 3.32 12.67
CA THR A 433 14.76 2.26 12.60
C THR A 433 14.54 1.33 11.40
N PRO A 434 15.60 0.94 10.66
CA PRO A 434 15.47 0.15 9.43
C PRO A 434 15.31 -1.36 9.68
N ALA A 435 15.01 -1.80 10.91
CA ALA A 435 15.05 -3.22 11.28
C ALA A 435 14.14 -4.12 10.43
N ILE A 436 12.98 -3.60 9.97
CA ILE A 436 12.08 -4.28 9.02
C ILE A 436 11.77 -3.32 7.87
N PRO A 437 12.11 -3.67 6.61
CA PRO A 437 11.83 -2.84 5.43
C PRO A 437 10.34 -2.57 5.24
N ARG A 438 9.99 -1.41 4.68
CA ARG A 438 8.59 -1.04 4.37
C ARG A 438 8.01 -1.76 3.15
N GLY A 439 8.86 -2.19 2.22
CA GLY A 439 8.47 -2.91 1.00
C GLY A 439 8.49 -4.42 1.17
N ASP A 440 8.50 -5.14 0.04
CA ASP A 440 8.23 -6.59 -0.04
C ASP A 440 9.12 -7.47 0.84
N ALA A 441 10.34 -7.02 1.11
CA ALA A 441 11.25 -7.74 2.01
C ALA A 441 10.69 -7.87 3.44
N GLY A 442 9.83 -6.94 3.89
CA GLY A 442 9.16 -6.99 5.18
C GLY A 442 7.86 -7.81 5.19
N LEU A 443 7.42 -8.37 4.05
CA LEU A 443 6.08 -8.93 3.90
C LEU A 443 5.86 -10.17 4.77
N SER A 444 6.83 -11.10 4.83
CA SER A 444 6.69 -12.32 5.65
C SER A 444 6.59 -12.02 7.14
N PHE A 445 7.27 -10.97 7.61
CA PHE A 445 7.13 -10.50 8.99
C PHE A 445 5.71 -9.99 9.23
N GLY A 446 5.18 -9.18 8.32
CA GLY A 446 3.81 -8.67 8.37
C GLY A 446 2.74 -9.75 8.31
N GLN A 447 2.93 -10.80 7.52
CA GLN A 447 2.05 -11.97 7.48
C GLN A 447 1.92 -12.63 8.86
N ILE A 448 3.04 -12.82 9.57
CA ILE A 448 3.02 -13.35 10.94
C ILE A 448 2.28 -12.41 11.89
N VAL A 449 2.62 -11.12 11.89
CA VAL A 449 2.00 -10.14 12.79
C VAL A 449 0.48 -10.07 12.57
N TYR A 450 0.06 -10.09 11.30
CA TYR A 450 -1.36 -10.14 10.93
C TYR A 450 -2.05 -11.40 11.46
N TYR A 451 -1.47 -12.59 11.22
CA TYR A 451 -2.07 -13.86 11.65
C TYR A 451 -2.15 -13.96 13.17
N LEU A 452 -1.12 -13.50 13.88
CA LEU A 452 -1.08 -13.52 15.34
C LEU A 452 -2.11 -12.58 15.96
N GLY A 453 -2.56 -11.55 15.22
CA GLY A 453 -3.71 -10.74 15.57
C GLY A 453 -3.61 -10.14 16.97
N PHE A 454 -2.52 -9.41 17.21
CA PHE A 454 -2.42 -8.56 18.40
C PHE A 454 -3.66 -7.69 18.63
#